data_AF-A0A2D6AVD8-F1
#
_entry.id   AF-A0A2D6AVD8-F1
#
_cell.length_a   1.000
_cell.length_b   1.000
_cell.length_c   1.000
_cell.angle_alpha   90.00
_cell.angle_beta   90.00
_cell.angle_gamma   90.00
#
_symmetry.space_group_name_H-M   'P 1'
#
loop_
_entity.id
_entity.type
_entity.pdbx_description
1 polymer ?
#
loop_
_entity_poly.entity_id
_entity_poly.type
_entity_poly.pdbx_seq_one_letter_code
_entity_poly.pdbx_strand_id
1 'polypeptide(L)'
;MVEIDGKSYKVWGQKHHSMLHFKINPGLAINELVFGQRVPKEIYFEQVENTPLMERQYIRCPHCETMHDGRTWSVQNKTAFKNWFGIYCPECGDIIPCTRNYTSWLILALTYPLWFWWIEKWKINWKVSQPKRYENIQLATITVGNTNWVKAGLLFGIGMFLIMTLGMPVITGTEITIKSILIAIPIWAIAGFLFAFILKKRMNRLMKTSKT
;
A
#
# COMPACT_ATOMS: atom_id res chain seq x y z
N MET A 1 14.65 19.12 -1.14
CA MET A 1 15.04 18.58 0.18
C MET A 1 14.50 19.55 1.21
N VAL A 2 14.03 19.07 2.36
CA VAL A 2 13.48 19.90 3.44
C VAL A 2 14.20 19.53 4.72
N GLU A 3 14.65 20.52 5.48
CA GLU A 3 15.25 20.33 6.80
C GLU A 3 14.19 20.56 7.87
N ILE A 4 14.06 19.60 8.80
CA ILE A 4 13.12 19.65 9.93
C ILE A 4 13.88 19.10 11.13
N ASP A 5 13.93 19.86 12.22
CA ASP A 5 14.60 19.48 13.48
C ASP A 5 16.04 18.95 13.28
N GLY A 6 16.80 19.60 12.39
CA GLY A 6 18.18 19.22 12.08
C GLY A 6 18.35 17.97 11.21
N LYS A 7 17.26 17.39 10.69
CA LYS A 7 17.26 16.22 9.81
C LYS A 7 16.85 16.58 8.39
N SER A 8 17.48 15.95 7.40
CA SER A 8 17.21 16.19 5.98
C SER A 8 16.24 15.17 5.40
N TYR A 9 15.17 15.67 4.77
CA TYR A 9 14.10 14.86 4.20
C TYR A 9 13.95 15.07 2.69
N LYS A 10 13.79 13.96 1.98
CA LYS A 10 13.30 13.95 0.59
C LYS A 10 11.78 13.80 0.62
N VAL A 11 11.08 14.78 0.04
CA VAL A 11 9.61 14.81 0.04
C VAL A 11 9.08 14.18 -1.24
N TRP A 12 8.19 13.20 -1.11
CA TRP A 12 7.37 12.68 -2.19
C TRP A 12 6.01 13.36 -2.14
N GLY A 13 5.87 14.41 -2.94
CA GLY A 13 4.60 15.11 -3.13
C GLY A 13 3.77 14.55 -4.28
N GLN A 14 2.72 15.28 -4.61
CA GLN A 14 1.69 14.91 -5.59
C GLN A 14 2.18 14.66 -7.03
N LYS A 15 3.37 15.16 -7.38
CA LYS A 15 4.00 15.02 -8.69
C LYS A 15 4.96 13.83 -8.80
N HIS A 16 5.28 13.16 -7.69
CA HIS A 16 6.17 12.00 -7.71
C HIS A 16 5.52 10.84 -8.48
N HIS A 17 6.31 10.09 -9.28
CA HIS A 17 5.81 9.01 -10.14
C HIS A 17 4.94 7.99 -9.38
N SER A 18 5.35 7.59 -8.17
CA SER A 18 4.57 6.65 -7.35
C SER A 18 3.20 7.22 -6.92
N MET A 19 3.13 8.53 -6.64
CA MET A 19 1.87 9.20 -6.30
C MET A 19 0.98 9.34 -7.54
N LEU A 20 1.57 9.62 -8.70
CA LEU A 20 0.85 9.70 -9.96
C LEU A 20 0.27 8.34 -10.37
N HIS A 21 1.06 7.27 -10.26
CA HIS A 21 0.59 5.90 -10.48
C HIS A 21 -0.59 5.57 -9.54
N PHE A 22 -0.50 5.96 -8.26
CA PHE A 22 -1.61 5.77 -7.31
C PHE A 22 -2.90 6.47 -7.78
N LYS A 23 -2.79 7.70 -8.30
CA LYS A 23 -3.96 8.48 -8.75
C LYS A 23 -4.65 7.91 -9.98
N ILE A 24 -3.86 7.40 -10.93
CA ILE A 24 -4.36 7.04 -12.27
C ILE A 24 -4.79 5.57 -12.33
N ASN A 25 -4.16 4.68 -11.57
CA ASN A 25 -4.43 3.24 -11.69
C ASN A 25 -5.83 2.89 -11.16
N PRO A 26 -6.77 2.45 -12.02
CA PRO A 26 -8.14 2.17 -11.60
C PRO A 26 -8.24 0.98 -10.63
N GLY A 27 -7.31 0.02 -10.70
CA GLY A 27 -7.28 -1.13 -9.78
C GLY A 27 -7.05 -0.73 -8.33
N LEU A 28 -6.38 0.40 -8.08
CA LEU A 28 -6.17 0.92 -6.72
C LEU A 28 -7.43 1.55 -6.12
N ALA A 29 -8.49 1.77 -6.91
CA ALA A 29 -9.77 2.23 -6.38
C ALA A 29 -10.42 1.20 -5.47
N ILE A 30 -10.20 -0.10 -5.72
CA ILE A 30 -10.69 -1.17 -4.83
C ILE A 30 -10.03 -1.03 -3.45
N ASN A 31 -8.72 -0.78 -3.41
CA ASN A 31 -8.00 -0.58 -2.15
C ASN A 31 -8.53 0.63 -1.39
N GLU A 32 -8.85 1.71 -2.09
CA GLU A 32 -9.29 2.95 -1.49
C GLU A 32 -10.74 2.88 -1.00
N LEU A 33 -11.66 2.34 -1.81
CA LEU A 33 -13.09 2.33 -1.54
C LEU A 33 -13.51 1.15 -0.66
N VAL A 34 -13.03 -0.06 -0.98
CA VAL A 34 -13.44 -1.28 -0.28
C VAL A 34 -12.65 -1.43 1.02
N PHE A 35 -11.32 -1.39 0.94
CA PHE A 35 -10.47 -1.61 2.11
C PHE A 35 -10.19 -0.33 2.92
N GLY A 36 -10.48 0.86 2.37
CA GLY A 36 -10.17 2.11 3.04
C GLY A 36 -8.67 2.37 3.17
N GLN A 37 -7.84 1.82 2.27
CA GLN A 37 -6.41 2.10 2.25
C GLN A 37 -6.19 3.51 1.71
N ARG A 38 -5.35 4.32 2.37
CA ARG A 38 -5.05 5.69 1.95
C ARG A 38 -3.55 5.91 1.84
N VAL A 39 -3.19 6.86 0.98
CA VAL A 39 -1.83 7.35 0.83
C VAL A 39 -1.81 8.84 1.19
N PRO A 40 -0.99 9.29 2.15
CA PRO A 40 -0.84 10.71 2.49
C PRO A 40 -0.56 11.59 1.26
N LYS A 41 -0.92 12.86 1.32
CA LYS A 41 -0.56 13.79 0.23
C LYS A 41 0.95 13.99 0.09
N GLU A 42 1.66 13.89 1.20
CA GLU A 42 3.09 14.07 1.29
C GLU A 42 3.69 12.99 2.17
N ILE A 43 4.82 12.46 1.73
CA ILE A 43 5.59 11.48 2.48
C ILE A 43 7.03 11.97 2.54
N TYR A 44 7.60 11.96 3.74
CA TYR A 44 8.93 12.46 4.04
C TYR A 44 9.87 11.28 4.20
N PHE A 45 10.99 11.26 3.48
CA PHE A 45 11.99 10.21 3.58
C PHE A 45 13.27 10.79 4.18
N GLU A 46 13.60 10.39 5.41
CA GLU A 46 14.84 10.78 6.08
C GLU A 46 16.03 10.24 5.29
N GLN A 47 17.03 11.07 5.03
CA GLN A 47 18.22 10.65 4.27
C GLN A 47 19.26 10.02 5.19
N VAL A 48 18.94 8.84 5.73
CA VAL A 48 19.89 8.00 6.44
C VAL A 48 20.37 6.90 5.50
N GLU A 49 21.69 6.73 5.40
CA GLU A 49 22.32 5.64 4.67
C GLU A 49 22.01 4.30 5.34
N ASN A 50 22.00 3.22 4.55
CA ASN A 50 21.85 1.83 4.97
C ASN A 50 20.58 1.47 5.79
N THR A 51 19.62 2.40 5.90
CA THR A 51 18.32 2.17 6.55
C THR A 51 17.26 1.78 5.50
N PRO A 52 16.45 0.73 5.74
CA PRO A 52 15.36 0.35 4.85
C PRO A 52 14.39 1.50 4.57
N LEU A 53 13.87 1.57 3.34
CA LEU A 53 12.97 2.64 2.91
C LEU A 53 11.75 2.83 3.85
N MET A 54 11.23 1.72 4.39
CA MET A 54 10.04 1.73 5.25
C MET A 54 10.31 2.28 6.65
N GLU A 55 11.54 2.20 7.16
CA GLU A 55 11.91 2.71 8.49
C GLU A 55 12.28 4.20 8.45
N ARG A 56 12.72 4.70 7.31
CA ARG A 56 13.01 6.13 7.10
C ARG A 56 11.84 6.93 6.54
N GLN A 57 10.65 6.33 6.49
CA GLN A 57 9.44 6.97 5.99
C GLN A 57 8.71 7.66 7.14
N TYR A 58 8.35 8.92 6.95
CA TYR A 58 7.60 9.73 7.90
C TYR A 58 6.44 10.45 7.23
N ILE A 59 5.43 10.76 8.03
CA ILE A 59 4.23 11.50 7.62
C ILE A 59 4.04 12.65 8.61
N ARG A 60 4.14 13.87 8.10
CA ARG A 60 3.91 15.08 8.88
C ARG A 60 2.42 15.36 8.98
N CYS A 61 1.90 15.52 10.20
CA CYS A 61 0.53 16.01 10.38
C CYS A 61 0.47 17.52 10.07
N PRO A 62 -0.43 18.01 9.22
CA PRO A 62 -0.52 19.45 8.94
C PRO A 62 -1.18 20.26 10.07
N HIS A 63 -1.78 19.61 11.06
CA HIS A 63 -2.52 20.27 12.15
C HIS A 63 -1.65 20.49 13.38
N CYS A 64 -0.89 19.48 13.79
CA CYS A 64 0.00 19.53 14.97
C CYS A 64 1.48 19.42 14.63
N GLU A 65 1.82 19.35 13.33
CA GLU A 65 3.19 19.32 12.80
C GLU A 65 4.05 18.10 13.20
N THR A 66 3.52 17.20 14.03
CA THR A 66 4.19 15.97 14.47
C THR A 66 4.60 15.10 13.29
N MET A 67 5.86 14.65 13.33
CA MET A 67 6.43 13.69 12.39
C MET A 67 6.14 12.26 12.86
N HIS A 68 5.15 11.61 12.25
CA HIS A 68 4.83 10.23 12.56
C HIS A 68 5.66 9.27 11.72
N ASP A 69 6.13 8.18 12.32
CA ASP A 69 6.70 7.06 11.58
C ASP A 69 5.65 6.50 10.59
N GLY A 70 6.05 6.29 9.34
CA GLY A 70 5.17 5.81 8.26
C GLY A 70 4.56 4.44 8.56
N ARG A 71 5.22 3.62 9.39
CA ARG A 71 4.72 2.32 9.84
C ARG A 71 3.51 2.45 10.75
N THR A 72 3.20 3.62 11.28
CA THR A 72 1.98 3.90 12.06
C THR A 72 0.72 3.47 11.31
N TRP A 73 0.70 3.55 9.98
CA TRP A 73 -0.42 3.11 9.12
C TRP A 73 -0.05 1.90 8.26
N SER A 74 0.50 0.87 8.89
CA SER A 74 0.98 -0.36 8.23
C SER A 74 0.09 -1.57 8.50
N VAL A 75 0.31 -2.64 7.73
CA VAL A 75 -0.41 -3.91 7.91
C VAL A 75 0.03 -4.58 9.21
N GLN A 76 1.31 -4.46 9.56
CA GLN A 76 1.92 -4.96 10.79
C GLN A 76 1.21 -4.41 12.02
N ASN A 77 0.90 -3.11 11.98
CA ASN A 77 0.18 -2.42 13.05
C ASN A 77 -1.35 -2.52 12.93
N LYS A 78 -1.88 -3.28 11.97
CA LYS A 78 -3.33 -3.45 11.72
C LYS A 78 -4.07 -2.13 11.45
N THR A 79 -3.33 -1.10 11.02
CA THR A 79 -3.80 0.28 10.81
C THR A 79 -3.79 0.70 9.34
N ALA A 80 -3.27 -0.12 8.41
CA ALA A 80 -3.22 0.19 6.97
C ALA A 80 -4.59 0.40 6.32
N PHE A 81 -5.62 -0.30 6.80
CA PHE A 81 -6.97 -0.30 6.22
C PHE A 81 -7.96 0.51 7.06
N LYS A 82 -9.23 0.57 6.64
CA LYS A 82 -10.33 1.24 7.35
C LYS A 82 -10.13 2.75 7.55
N ASN A 83 -9.42 3.41 6.63
CA ASN A 83 -9.10 4.83 6.67
C ASN A 83 -9.91 5.64 5.64
N TRP A 84 -11.19 5.32 5.43
CA TRP A 84 -11.99 5.84 4.29
C TRP A 84 -12.02 7.38 4.17
N PHE A 85 -11.98 8.10 5.29
CA PHE A 85 -11.99 9.57 5.33
C PHE A 85 -10.61 10.23 5.27
N GLY A 86 -9.53 9.45 5.31
CA GLY A 86 -8.16 9.91 5.51
C GLY A 86 -7.50 9.12 6.63
N ILE A 87 -6.22 9.39 6.90
CA ILE A 87 -5.52 8.74 8.02
C ILE A 87 -5.68 9.58 9.28
N TYR A 88 -5.90 8.91 10.42
CA TYR A 88 -6.08 9.55 11.72
C TYR A 88 -4.72 9.83 12.36
N CYS A 89 -4.53 11.05 12.86
CA CYS A 89 -3.35 11.44 13.64
C CYS A 89 -3.52 10.99 15.11
N PRO A 90 -2.65 10.12 15.65
CA PRO A 90 -2.75 9.69 17.04
C PRO A 90 -2.42 10.79 18.06
N GLU A 91 -1.73 11.86 17.65
CA GLU A 91 -1.32 12.96 18.53
C GLU A 91 -2.46 13.96 18.76
N CYS A 92 -2.99 14.57 17.70
CA CYS A 92 -4.03 15.61 17.81
C CYS A 92 -5.45 15.11 17.51
N GLY A 93 -5.59 13.88 17.02
CA GLY A 93 -6.89 13.29 16.68
C GLY A 93 -7.50 13.77 15.36
N ASP A 94 -6.83 14.65 14.62
CA ASP A 94 -7.32 15.13 13.33
C ASP A 94 -6.97 14.25 12.14
N ILE A 95 -7.65 14.52 11.02
CA ILE A 95 -7.51 13.74 9.79
C ILE A 95 -6.38 14.35 8.96
N ILE A 96 -5.34 13.57 8.71
CA ILE A 96 -4.24 13.95 7.81
C ILE A 96 -4.73 13.76 6.37
N PRO A 97 -4.54 14.76 5.49
CA PRO A 97 -5.04 14.74 4.13
C PRO A 97 -4.30 13.70 3.29
N CYS A 98 -5.07 12.97 2.49
CA CYS A 98 -4.58 11.91 1.63
C CYS A 98 -4.82 12.23 0.15
N THR A 99 -3.99 11.63 -0.70
CA THR A 99 -4.21 11.55 -2.14
C THR A 99 -5.51 10.80 -2.42
N ARG A 100 -6.24 11.22 -3.46
CA ARG A 100 -7.45 10.54 -3.93
C ARG A 100 -7.19 9.98 -5.33
N ASN A 101 -7.51 8.71 -5.54
CA ASN A 101 -7.49 8.09 -6.85
C ASN A 101 -8.63 8.63 -7.74
N TYR A 102 -8.38 8.85 -9.02
CA TYR A 102 -9.35 9.47 -9.93
C TYR A 102 -10.57 8.58 -10.18
N THR A 103 -10.38 7.28 -10.32
CA THR A 103 -11.48 6.32 -10.44
C THR A 103 -12.31 6.28 -9.15
N SER A 104 -11.66 6.34 -7.98
CA SER A 104 -12.36 6.44 -6.69
C SER A 104 -13.19 7.72 -6.58
N TRP A 105 -12.61 8.85 -6.98
CA TRP A 105 -13.32 10.13 -7.02
C TRP A 105 -14.54 10.07 -7.94
N LEU A 106 -14.42 9.50 -9.14
CA LEU A 106 -15.52 9.35 -10.09
C LEU A 106 -16.65 8.48 -9.52
N ILE A 107 -16.31 7.31 -8.96
CA ILE A 107 -17.31 6.41 -8.34
C ILE A 107 -18.01 7.11 -7.18
N LEU A 108 -17.28 7.80 -6.31
CA LEU A 108 -17.87 8.53 -5.19
C LEU A 108 -18.77 9.66 -5.69
N ALA A 109 -18.37 10.40 -6.73
CA ALA A 109 -19.18 11.47 -7.30
C ALA A 109 -20.50 10.94 -7.91
N LEU A 110 -20.43 9.84 -8.66
CA LEU A 110 -21.61 9.21 -9.28
C LEU A 110 -22.54 8.59 -8.24
N THR A 111 -21.99 8.03 -7.16
CA THR A 111 -22.79 7.39 -6.11
C THR A 111 -23.22 8.36 -4.99
N TYR A 112 -22.69 9.58 -4.96
CA TYR A 112 -22.94 10.57 -3.90
C TYR A 112 -24.43 10.81 -3.58
N PRO A 113 -25.35 10.93 -4.56
CA PRO A 113 -26.77 11.11 -4.26
C PRO A 113 -27.38 10.01 -3.40
N LEU A 114 -26.80 8.80 -3.42
CA LEU A 114 -27.30 7.66 -2.66
C LEU A 114 -26.97 7.75 -1.17
N TRP A 115 -25.93 8.48 -0.77
CA TRP A 115 -25.42 8.47 0.61
C TRP A 115 -25.04 9.83 1.19
N PHE A 116 -25.28 10.91 0.45
CA PHE A 116 -24.99 12.28 0.86
C PHE A 116 -25.49 12.61 2.27
N TRP A 117 -26.71 12.21 2.62
CA TRP A 117 -27.34 12.53 3.90
C TRP A 117 -26.64 11.92 5.12
N TRP A 118 -25.86 10.84 4.92
CA TRP A 118 -25.24 10.11 6.02
C TRP A 118 -23.73 10.34 6.14
N ILE A 119 -23.11 11.03 5.17
CA ILE A 119 -21.65 11.11 5.10
C ILE A 119 -21.01 11.73 6.34
N GLU A 120 -21.60 12.80 6.87
CA GLU A 120 -21.08 13.46 8.08
C GLU A 120 -21.23 12.57 9.31
N LYS A 121 -22.36 11.89 9.45
CA LYS A 121 -22.56 10.92 10.54
C LYS A 121 -21.55 9.77 10.47
N TRP A 122 -21.30 9.24 9.26
CA TRP A 122 -20.28 8.21 9.06
C TRP A 122 -18.88 8.70 9.39
N LYS A 123 -18.53 9.94 9.00
CA LYS A 123 -17.24 10.56 9.27
C LYS A 123 -17.00 10.74 10.77
N ILE A 124 -18.01 11.23 11.50
CA ILE A 124 -17.95 11.40 12.96
C ILE A 124 -17.78 10.05 13.64
N ASN A 125 -18.65 9.07 13.34
CA ASN A 125 -18.58 7.73 13.91
C ASN A 125 -17.24 7.06 13.59
N TRP A 126 -16.77 7.22 12.35
CA TRP A 126 -15.45 6.75 11.95
C TRP A 126 -14.36 7.40 12.81
N LYS A 127 -14.34 8.73 12.96
CA LYS A 127 -13.32 9.48 13.73
C LYS A 127 -13.30 9.02 15.20
N VAL A 128 -14.46 8.89 15.84
CA VAL A 128 -14.61 8.43 17.23
C VAL A 128 -14.09 7.00 17.45
N SER A 129 -14.17 6.14 16.42
CA SER A 129 -13.64 4.77 16.52
C SER A 129 -12.13 4.64 16.30
N GLN A 130 -11.44 5.71 15.84
CA GLN A 130 -10.03 5.64 15.50
C GLN A 130 -9.07 5.49 16.69
N PRO A 131 -9.19 6.23 17.81
CA PRO A 131 -8.18 6.25 18.88
C PRO A 131 -7.76 4.85 19.34
N LYS A 132 -8.74 3.97 19.58
CA LYS A 132 -8.53 2.57 20.01
C LYS A 132 -7.63 1.76 19.08
N ARG A 133 -7.57 2.11 17.80
CA ARG A 133 -6.74 1.41 16.80
C ARG A 133 -5.26 1.77 16.90
N TYR A 134 -4.94 2.90 17.53
CA TYR A 134 -3.58 3.42 17.65
C TYR A 134 -3.03 3.30 19.07
N GLU A 135 -3.81 2.76 20.01
CA GLU A 135 -3.33 2.36 21.32
C GLU A 135 -2.30 1.24 21.19
N ASN A 136 -1.17 1.38 21.90
CA ASN A 136 -0.12 0.36 21.98
C ASN A 136 0.52 -0.04 20.64
N ILE A 137 0.62 0.89 19.67
CA ILE A 137 1.38 0.63 18.44
C ILE A 137 2.84 0.38 18.79
N GLN A 138 3.33 -0.80 18.42
CA GLN A 138 4.74 -1.15 18.55
C GLN A 138 5.41 -0.95 17.19
N LEU A 139 6.30 0.04 17.12
CA LEU A 139 7.16 0.25 15.96
C LEU A 139 8.31 -0.78 15.98
N ALA A 140 7.98 -2.04 15.70
CA ALA A 140 8.98 -3.10 15.66
C ALA A 140 10.01 -2.83 14.56
N THR A 141 11.28 -3.08 14.87
CA THR A 141 12.36 -3.12 13.88
C THR A 141 12.07 -4.23 12.87
N ILE A 142 12.23 -3.93 11.59
CA ILE A 142 11.95 -4.90 10.54
C ILE A 142 13.12 -5.88 10.51
N THR A 143 12.94 -7.04 11.12
CA THR A 143 13.85 -8.16 10.89
C THR A 143 13.55 -8.73 9.50
N VAL A 144 14.52 -8.66 8.60
CA VAL A 144 14.43 -9.35 7.31
C VAL A 144 14.54 -10.84 7.60
N GLY A 145 13.41 -11.47 7.90
CA GLY A 145 13.31 -12.90 8.09
C GLY A 145 13.73 -13.64 6.82
N ASN A 146 14.20 -14.88 6.98
CA ASN A 146 14.57 -15.76 5.87
C ASN A 146 13.29 -16.14 5.10
N THR A 147 12.88 -15.24 4.19
CA THR A 147 11.66 -15.42 3.41
C THR A 147 11.88 -16.61 2.49
N ASN A 148 10.98 -17.60 2.57
CA ASN A 148 11.02 -18.73 1.65
C ASN A 148 10.64 -18.25 0.25
N TRP A 149 11.65 -17.80 -0.50
CA TRP A 149 11.53 -17.22 -1.84
C TRP A 149 10.87 -18.20 -2.82
N VAL A 150 11.08 -19.51 -2.65
CA VAL A 150 10.42 -20.55 -3.46
C VAL A 150 8.91 -20.53 -3.22
N LYS A 151 8.47 -20.48 -1.96
CA LYS A 151 7.05 -20.38 -1.61
C LYS A 151 6.40 -19.12 -2.22
N ALA A 152 7.11 -17.99 -2.18
CA ALA A 152 6.63 -16.75 -2.80
C ALA A 152 6.48 -16.87 -4.33
N GLY A 153 7.43 -17.52 -5.01
CA GLY A 153 7.35 -17.79 -6.46
C GLY A 153 6.23 -18.74 -6.83
N LEU A 154 6.05 -19.81 -6.06
CA LEU A 154 5.00 -20.78 -6.28
C LEU A 154 3.61 -20.15 -6.13
N LEU A 155 3.40 -19.37 -5.06
CA LEU A 155 2.14 -18.64 -4.85
C LEU A 155 1.88 -17.64 -5.98
N PHE A 156 2.90 -16.93 -6.45
CA PHE A 156 2.79 -16.04 -7.59
C PHE A 156 2.43 -16.79 -8.87
N GLY A 157 3.12 -17.89 -9.18
CA GLY A 157 2.85 -18.73 -10.36
C GLY A 157 1.43 -19.30 -10.37
N ILE A 158 0.97 -19.85 -9.23
CA ILE A 158 -0.40 -20.33 -9.06
C ILE A 158 -1.40 -19.19 -9.25
N GLY A 159 -1.17 -18.05 -8.61
CA GLY A 159 -2.05 -16.89 -8.73
C GLY A 159 -2.17 -16.40 -10.17
N MET A 160 -1.05 -16.28 -10.88
CA MET A 160 -1.03 -15.87 -12.28
C MET A 160 -1.68 -16.91 -13.20
N PHE A 161 -1.48 -18.20 -12.96
CA PHE A 161 -2.18 -19.26 -13.70
C PHE A 161 -3.70 -19.13 -13.52
N LEU A 162 -4.20 -19.02 -12.29
CA LEU A 162 -5.63 -18.91 -12.03
C LEU A 162 -6.22 -17.65 -12.67
N ILE A 163 -5.55 -16.49 -12.51
CA ILE A 163 -6.04 -15.23 -13.06
C ILE A 163 -5.98 -15.25 -14.58
N MET A 164 -4.87 -15.65 -15.20
CA MET A 164 -4.67 -15.47 -16.64
C MET A 164 -5.25 -16.61 -17.47
N THR A 165 -5.30 -17.83 -16.93
CA THR A 165 -5.80 -19.01 -17.65
C THR A 165 -7.28 -19.28 -17.37
N LEU A 166 -7.81 -18.87 -16.21
CA LEU A 166 -9.22 -19.09 -15.86
C LEU A 166 -10.00 -17.78 -15.71
N GLY A 167 -9.46 -16.78 -14.99
CA GLY A 167 -10.16 -15.53 -14.71
C GLY A 167 -10.33 -14.62 -15.92
N MET A 168 -9.24 -14.32 -16.64
CA MET A 168 -9.25 -13.42 -17.79
C MET A 168 -10.15 -13.92 -18.91
N PRO A 169 -10.13 -15.22 -19.29
CA PRO A 169 -11.04 -15.72 -20.31
C PRO A 169 -12.52 -15.52 -20.01
N VAL A 170 -12.93 -15.64 -18.74
CA VAL A 170 -14.31 -15.37 -18.31
C VAL A 170 -14.66 -13.89 -18.52
N ILE A 171 -13.73 -12.98 -18.24
CA ILE A 171 -13.92 -11.53 -18.41
C ILE A 171 -13.97 -11.15 -19.89
N THR A 172 -13.11 -11.75 -20.71
CA THR A 172 -12.99 -11.45 -22.14
C THR A 172 -13.93 -12.26 -23.02
N GLY A 173 -14.71 -13.19 -22.44
CA GLY A 173 -15.62 -14.08 -23.17
C GLY A 173 -14.89 -15.09 -24.07
N THR A 174 -13.63 -15.41 -23.80
CA THR A 174 -12.85 -16.37 -24.60
C THR A 174 -12.99 -17.78 -24.04
N GLU A 175 -13.02 -18.79 -24.91
CA GLU A 175 -13.18 -20.18 -24.49
C GLU A 175 -11.98 -20.72 -23.70
N ILE A 176 -12.27 -21.43 -22.62
CA ILE A 176 -11.27 -22.13 -21.81
C ILE A 176 -11.12 -23.55 -22.37
N THR A 177 -9.97 -23.85 -22.98
CA THR A 177 -9.70 -25.17 -23.55
C THR A 177 -8.73 -25.97 -22.67
N ILE A 178 -8.90 -27.29 -22.62
CA ILE A 178 -7.96 -28.19 -21.90
C ILE A 178 -6.53 -28.01 -22.40
N LYS A 179 -6.36 -27.81 -23.71
CA LYS A 179 -5.04 -27.54 -24.33
C LYS A 179 -4.40 -26.27 -23.76
N SER A 180 -5.17 -25.18 -23.62
CA SER A 180 -4.65 -23.93 -23.03
C SER A 180 -4.24 -24.09 -21.57
N ILE A 181 -5.00 -24.88 -20.80
CA ILE A 181 -4.69 -25.20 -19.39
C ILE A 181 -3.37 -25.97 -19.30
N LEU A 182 -3.22 -27.04 -20.08
CA LEU A 182 -2.02 -27.89 -20.06
C LEU A 182 -0.75 -27.13 -20.49
N ILE A 183 -0.86 -26.22 -21.45
CA ILE A 183 0.26 -25.37 -21.88
C ILE A 183 0.60 -24.32 -20.82
N ALA A 184 -0.40 -23.78 -20.13
CA ALA A 184 -0.21 -22.73 -19.14
C ALA A 184 0.52 -23.21 -17.87
N ILE A 185 0.32 -24.47 -17.44
CA ILE A 185 0.96 -25.03 -16.24
C ILE A 185 2.50 -24.89 -16.27
N PRO A 186 3.23 -25.42 -17.27
CA PRO A 186 4.69 -25.28 -17.30
C PRO A 186 5.14 -23.82 -17.46
N ILE A 187 4.41 -23.00 -18.22
CA ILE A 187 4.74 -21.58 -18.41
C ILE A 187 4.70 -20.83 -17.07
N TRP A 188 3.60 -20.96 -16.32
CA TRP A 188 3.44 -20.26 -15.05
C TRP A 188 4.31 -20.82 -13.92
N ALA A 189 4.65 -22.13 -13.97
CA ALA A 189 5.63 -22.71 -13.07
C ALA A 189 7.04 -22.10 -13.30
N ILE A 190 7.49 -22.01 -14.55
CA ILE A 190 8.78 -21.40 -14.91
C ILE A 190 8.77 -19.91 -14.55
N ALA A 191 7.70 -19.18 -14.90
CA ALA A 191 7.57 -17.76 -14.57
C ALA A 191 7.61 -17.51 -13.06
N GLY A 192 6.90 -18.33 -12.27
CA GLY A 192 6.91 -18.27 -10.81
C GLY A 192 8.30 -18.50 -10.22
N PHE A 193 9.05 -19.47 -10.76
CA PHE A 193 10.42 -19.73 -10.34
C PHE A 193 11.39 -18.59 -10.70
N LEU A 194 11.32 -18.06 -11.93
CA LEU A 194 12.13 -16.92 -12.36
C LEU A 194 11.86 -15.69 -11.49
N PHE A 195 10.59 -15.41 -11.21
CA PHE A 195 10.20 -14.32 -10.32
C PHE A 195 10.80 -14.48 -8.92
N ALA A 196 10.68 -15.67 -8.33
CA ALA A 196 11.26 -15.98 -7.03
C ALA A 196 12.79 -15.84 -7.00
N PHE A 197 13.48 -16.29 -8.05
CA PHE A 197 14.93 -16.14 -8.17
C PHE A 197 15.36 -14.67 -8.21
N ILE A 198 14.65 -13.84 -8.99
CA ILE A 198 14.90 -12.39 -9.08
C ILE A 198 14.68 -11.73 -7.72
N LEU A 199 13.59 -12.08 -7.01
CA LEU A 199 13.31 -11.58 -5.67
C LEU A 199 14.44 -11.95 -4.68
N LYS A 200 14.86 -13.22 -4.65
CA LYS A 200 15.97 -13.68 -3.80
C LYS A 200 17.24 -12.87 -4.06
N LYS A 201 17.62 -12.69 -5.33
CA LYS A 201 18.82 -11.94 -5.73
C LYS A 201 18.75 -10.48 -5.28
N ARG A 202 17.58 -9.84 -5.38
CA ARG A 202 17.37 -8.46 -4.91
C ARG A 202 17.43 -8.35 -3.39
N MET A 203 16.75 -9.23 -2.67
CA MET A 203 16.75 -9.25 -1.20
C MET A 203 18.17 -9.46 -0.64
N ASN A 204 18.91 -10.42 -1.19
CA ASN A 204 20.29 -10.68 -0.77
C ASN A 204 21.22 -9.48 -0.99
N ARG A 205 21.00 -8.68 -2.04
CA ARG A 205 21.75 -7.44 -2.27
C ARG A 205 21.45 -6.42 -1.17
N LEU A 206 20.16 -6.20 -0.87
CA LEU A 206 19.71 -5.27 0.15
C LEU A 206 20.20 -5.65 1.56
N MET A 207 20.19 -6.94 1.89
CA MET A 207 20.70 -7.44 3.18
C MET A 207 22.21 -7.32 3.33
N LYS A 208 22.97 -7.35 2.22
CA LYS A 208 24.41 -7.09 2.26
C LYS A 208 24.71 -5.62 2.52
N THR A 209 23.93 -4.71 1.90
CA THR A 209 24.10 -3.27 2.09
C THR A 209 23.68 -2.79 3.46
N SER A 210 22.71 -3.45 4.11
CA SER A 210 22.29 -3.10 5.47
C SER A 210 23.22 -3.60 6.58
N LYS A 211 24.23 -4.44 6.25
CA LYS A 211 25.21 -5.00 7.21
C LYS A 211 26.58 -4.32 7.14
N THR A 212 26.80 -3.47 6.16
CA THR A 212 27.97 -2.60 5.98
C THR A 212 27.61 -1.17 6.35
#